data_AF-A0A2V9T8Q3-F1
#
_entry.id   AF-A0A2V9T8Q3-F1
#
_cell.length_a   1.000
_cell.length_b   1.000
_cell.length_c   1.000
_cell.angle_alpha   90.00
_cell.angle_beta   90.00
_cell.angle_gamma   90.00
#
_symmetry.space_group_name_H-M   'P 1'
#
loop_
_entity.id
_entity.type
_entity.pdbx_description
1 polymer ?
#
loop_
_entity_poly.entity_id
_entity_poly.type
_entity_poly.pdbx_seq_one_letter_code
_entity_poly.pdbx_strand_id
1 'polypeptide(L)'
;MGASKTDEYSAYRGLKKTWEGGHESVSHSTKEYARGDVHVNTAESSHALIRRGLIGIYHNVSREYLHRYLWQFDFLWNNRKMNDGERTITAIQGAEGKRLMYRDPLAERAYTKMREQKEGGEQLEPF
;
A
#
# COMPACT_ATOMS: atom_id res chain seq x y z
N MET A 1 -7.11 9.84 -25.33
CA MET A 1 -6.80 8.84 -24.29
C MET A 1 -5.52 8.11 -24.71
N GLY A 2 -4.56 7.90 -23.81
CA GLY A 2 -3.32 7.18 -24.14
C GLY A 2 -3.49 5.66 -24.12
N ALA A 3 -2.64 4.95 -24.85
CA ALA A 3 -2.59 3.48 -24.81
C ALA A 3 -2.06 2.98 -23.47
N SER A 4 -2.67 1.91 -22.95
CA SER A 4 -2.16 1.19 -21.79
C SER A 4 -0.92 0.37 -22.20
N LYS A 5 0.13 0.38 -21.36
CA LYS A 5 1.42 -0.27 -21.63
C LYS A 5 1.65 -1.37 -20.60
N THR A 6 1.81 -2.61 -21.02
CA THR A 6 2.08 -3.74 -20.11
C THR A 6 3.24 -4.61 -20.59
N ASP A 7 3.57 -5.63 -19.80
CA ASP A 7 4.44 -6.72 -20.23
C ASP A 7 3.65 -7.76 -21.06
N GLU A 8 4.31 -8.88 -21.34
CA GLU A 8 3.81 -10.01 -22.12
C GLU A 8 2.84 -10.95 -21.36
N TYR A 9 2.46 -10.62 -20.12
CA TYR A 9 1.61 -11.49 -19.32
C TYR A 9 0.24 -11.71 -19.97
N SER A 10 -0.15 -12.99 -20.08
CA SER A 10 -1.29 -13.41 -20.90
C SER A 10 -2.63 -12.83 -20.46
N ALA A 11 -2.77 -12.47 -19.18
CA ALA A 11 -3.97 -11.83 -18.64
C ALA A 11 -4.28 -10.49 -19.31
N TYR A 12 -3.28 -9.80 -19.88
CA TYR A 12 -3.44 -8.49 -20.50
C TYR A 12 -3.94 -8.53 -21.95
N ARG A 13 -3.97 -9.70 -22.61
CA ARG A 13 -4.36 -9.84 -24.02
C ARG A 13 -5.78 -9.34 -24.34
N GLY A 14 -6.66 -9.29 -23.35
CA GLY A 14 -8.04 -8.78 -23.50
C GLY A 14 -8.15 -7.25 -23.50
N LEU A 15 -7.15 -6.53 -22.97
CA LEU A 15 -7.22 -5.09 -22.74
C LEU A 15 -7.40 -4.28 -24.02
N LYS A 16 -6.86 -4.75 -25.14
CA LYS A 16 -7.01 -4.08 -26.45
C LYS A 16 -8.48 -3.94 -26.88
N LYS A 17 -9.36 -4.83 -26.42
CA LYS A 17 -10.80 -4.83 -26.77
C LYS A 17 -11.65 -3.99 -25.83
N THR A 18 -11.20 -3.79 -24.59
CA THR A 18 -11.98 -3.13 -23.54
C THR A 18 -11.51 -1.71 -23.24
N TRP A 19 -10.25 -1.39 -23.53
CA TRP A 19 -9.69 -0.07 -23.30
C TRP A 19 -9.77 0.79 -24.56
N GLU A 20 -10.49 1.91 -24.48
CA GLU A 20 -10.73 2.82 -25.59
C GLU A 20 -9.43 3.45 -26.15
N GLY A 21 -8.42 3.64 -25.30
CA GLY A 21 -7.10 4.14 -25.71
C GLY A 21 -6.19 3.11 -26.38
N GLY A 22 -6.61 1.84 -26.49
CA GLY A 22 -5.77 0.73 -26.98
C GLY A 22 -4.77 0.17 -25.95
N HIS A 23 -4.13 -0.94 -26.30
CA HIS A 23 -3.18 -1.64 -25.42
C HIS A 23 -1.95 -2.06 -26.22
N GLU A 24 -0.78 -1.76 -25.66
CA GLU A 24 0.52 -2.11 -26.20
C GLU A 24 1.33 -2.88 -25.15
N SER A 25 2.16 -3.81 -25.60
CA SER A 25 2.98 -4.64 -24.73
C SER A 25 4.42 -4.74 -25.21
N VAL A 26 5.34 -4.96 -24.27
CA VAL A 26 6.73 -5.35 -24.55
C VAL A 26 6.93 -6.83 -24.23
N SER A 27 7.85 -7.48 -24.96
CA SER A 27 8.13 -8.90 -24.81
C SER A 27 9.55 -9.14 -24.33
N HIS A 28 9.70 -9.36 -23.02
CA HIS A 28 10.99 -9.65 -22.39
C HIS A 28 11.55 -11.00 -22.84
N SER A 29 10.70 -11.98 -23.15
CA SER A 29 11.12 -13.29 -23.68
C SER A 29 11.90 -13.19 -25.00
N THR A 30 11.57 -12.20 -25.84
CA THR A 30 12.31 -11.89 -27.07
C THR A 30 13.39 -10.83 -26.88
N LYS A 31 13.75 -10.51 -25.63
CA LYS A 31 14.69 -9.43 -25.26
C LYS A 31 14.26 -8.03 -25.72
N GLU A 32 12.96 -7.81 -25.90
CA GLU A 32 12.38 -6.49 -26.15
C GLU A 32 11.99 -5.83 -24.83
N TYR A 33 12.82 -4.88 -24.37
CA TYR A 33 12.61 -4.14 -23.13
C TYR A 33 11.92 -2.79 -23.33
N ALA A 34 11.99 -2.23 -24.54
CA ALA A 34 11.30 -1.00 -24.92
C ALA A 34 11.07 -0.96 -26.43
N ARG A 35 9.92 -0.43 -26.84
CA ARG A 35 9.57 -0.11 -28.24
C ARG A 35 9.16 1.35 -28.33
N GLY A 36 10.12 2.25 -28.57
CA GLY A 36 9.87 3.70 -28.43
C GLY A 36 9.45 4.04 -26.99
N ASP A 37 8.31 4.73 -26.84
CA ASP A 37 7.75 5.08 -25.53
C ASP A 37 6.99 3.91 -24.85
N VAL A 38 6.93 2.74 -25.48
CA VAL A 38 6.22 1.56 -24.97
C VAL A 38 7.19 0.76 -24.12
N HIS A 39 7.05 0.86 -22.81
CA HIS A 39 7.85 0.13 -21.83
C HIS A 39 7.10 0.03 -20.50
N VAL A 40 7.54 -0.88 -19.64
CA VAL A 40 7.00 -1.05 -18.27
C VAL A 40 7.94 -0.53 -17.17
N ASN A 41 9.09 0.04 -17.56
CA ASN A 41 10.16 0.52 -16.65
C ASN A 41 9.67 1.37 -15.47
N THR A 42 8.66 2.22 -15.68
CA THR A 42 8.09 3.07 -14.62
C THR A 42 7.41 2.23 -13.54
N ALA A 43 6.61 1.23 -13.93
CA ALA A 43 5.94 0.34 -13.00
C ALA A 43 6.94 -0.59 -12.29
N GLU A 44 7.92 -1.11 -13.03
CA GLU A 44 8.98 -1.96 -12.47
C GLU A 44 9.84 -1.20 -11.45
N SER A 45 10.22 0.04 -11.75
CA SER A 45 10.99 0.90 -10.86
C SER A 45 10.24 1.19 -9.56
N SER A 46 8.93 1.46 -9.64
CA SER A 46 8.07 1.61 -8.45
C SER A 46 8.03 0.32 -7.62
N HIS A 47 7.84 -0.84 -8.26
CA HIS A 47 7.83 -2.13 -7.57
C HIS A 47 9.18 -2.47 -6.92
N ALA A 48 10.29 -2.10 -7.57
CA ALA A 48 11.63 -2.30 -7.03
C ALA A 48 11.89 -1.48 -5.75
N LEU A 49 11.32 -0.27 -5.64
CA LEU A 49 11.40 0.53 -4.42
C LEU A 49 10.65 -0.13 -3.26
N ILE A 50 9.44 -0.65 -3.52
CA ILE A 50 8.65 -1.37 -2.51
C ILE A 50 9.46 -2.57 -1.99
N ARG A 51 9.97 -3.43 -2.89
CA ARG A 51 10.77 -4.60 -2.49
C ARG A 51 11.99 -4.23 -1.66
N ARG A 52 12.74 -3.21 -2.09
CA ARG A 52 13.92 -2.74 -1.33
C ARG A 52 13.54 -2.21 0.04
N GLY A 53 12.44 -1.46 0.16
CA GLY A 53 12.00 -0.97 1.47
C GLY A 53 11.46 -2.09 2.38
N LEU A 54 10.78 -3.10 1.82
CA LEU A 54 10.37 -4.28 2.59
C LEU A 54 11.56 -5.06 3.14
N ILE A 55 12.68 -5.12 2.42
CA ILE A 55 13.90 -5.82 2.87
C ILE A 55 14.75 -4.95 3.80
N GLY A 56 14.84 -3.63 3.53
CA GLY A 56 15.80 -2.75 4.20
C GLY A 56 15.25 -1.86 5.31
N ILE A 57 13.97 -1.49 5.27
CA ILE A 57 13.35 -0.57 6.25
C ILE A 57 12.53 -1.36 7.28
N TYR A 58 11.81 -2.38 6.82
CA TYR A 58 10.89 -3.15 7.65
C TYR A 58 11.49 -4.51 8.01
N HIS A 59 11.55 -4.80 9.31
CA HIS A 59 12.01 -6.11 9.80
C HIS A 59 10.86 -7.13 9.89
N ASN A 60 9.62 -6.65 10.01
CA ASN A 60 8.40 -7.45 9.98
C ASN A 60 7.25 -6.62 9.40
N VAL A 61 6.43 -7.23 8.54
CA VAL A 61 5.32 -6.58 7.85
C VAL A 61 4.04 -7.35 8.16
N SER A 62 3.13 -6.68 8.88
CA SER A 62 1.82 -7.26 9.17
C SER A 62 0.94 -7.22 7.94
N ARG A 63 0.27 -8.35 7.64
CA ARG A 63 -0.75 -8.43 6.59
C ARG A 63 -1.90 -7.46 6.82
N GLU A 64 -2.31 -7.27 8.09
CA GLU A 64 -3.40 -6.37 8.47
C GLU A 64 -3.10 -4.92 8.09
N TYR A 65 -1.85 -4.50 8.26
CA TYR A 65 -1.41 -3.12 8.03
C TYR A 65 -0.72 -2.92 6.69
N LEU A 66 -0.75 -3.92 5.78
CA LEU A 66 -0.06 -3.90 4.49
C LEU A 66 -0.33 -2.60 3.70
N HIS A 67 -1.59 -2.14 3.70
CA HIS A 67 -2.01 -0.91 3.05
C HIS A 67 -1.24 0.34 3.53
N ARG A 68 -0.86 0.42 4.81
CA ARG A 68 -0.13 1.56 5.37
C ARG A 68 1.31 1.60 4.86
N TYR A 69 1.95 0.44 4.75
CA TYR A 69 3.30 0.33 4.17
C TYR A 69 3.28 0.75 2.69
N LEU A 70 2.26 0.30 1.94
CA LEU A 70 2.10 0.67 0.54
C LEU A 70 1.84 2.17 0.35
N TRP A 71 1.05 2.80 1.23
CA TRP A 71 0.84 4.25 1.20
C TRP A 71 2.12 5.05 1.36
N GLN A 72 3.07 4.59 2.19
CA GLN A 72 4.36 5.25 2.27
C GLN A 72 5.09 5.22 0.92
N PHE A 73 5.16 4.07 0.25
CA PHE A 73 5.85 3.99 -1.04
C PHE A 73 5.16 4.79 -2.13
N ASP A 74 3.83 4.83 -2.13
CA ASP A 74 3.06 5.70 -3.04
C ASP A 74 3.38 7.18 -2.79
N PHE A 75 3.39 7.60 -1.51
CA PHE A 75 3.81 8.94 -1.14
C PHE A 75 5.23 9.27 -1.60
N LEU A 76 6.19 8.36 -1.38
CA LEU A 76 7.57 8.55 -1.83
C LEU A 76 7.68 8.64 -3.36
N TRP A 77 6.96 7.78 -4.09
CA TRP A 77 6.97 7.76 -5.55
C TRP A 77 6.39 9.04 -6.15
N ASN A 78 5.25 9.48 -5.65
CA ASN A 78 4.54 10.66 -6.15
C ASN A 78 5.32 11.95 -5.83
N ASN A 79 6.06 11.97 -4.72
CA ASN A 79 6.85 13.13 -4.28
C ASN A 79 8.36 12.98 -4.58
N ARG A 80 8.76 12.07 -5.49
CA ARG A 80 10.17 11.76 -5.78
C ARG A 80 10.98 12.92 -6.39
N LYS A 81 10.29 13.92 -6.94
CA LYS A 81 10.92 15.12 -7.53
C LYS A 81 11.15 16.24 -6.50
N MET A 82 10.57 16.12 -5.31
CA MET A 82 10.74 17.08 -4.22
C MET A 82 12.05 16.83 -3.49
N ASN A 83 12.64 17.90 -2.94
CA ASN A 83 13.73 17.76 -1.99
C ASN A 83 13.21 17.26 -0.63
N ASP A 84 14.12 16.89 0.27
CA ASP A 84 13.75 16.32 1.58
C ASP A 84 12.94 17.29 2.45
N GLY A 85 13.23 18.59 2.40
CA GLY A 85 12.51 19.61 3.16
C GLY A 85 11.06 19.76 2.70
N GLU A 86 10.85 19.92 1.39
CA GLU A 86 9.52 20.00 0.77
C GLU A 86 8.68 18.76 1.06
N ARG A 87 9.29 17.58 0.91
CA ARG A 87 8.62 16.30 1.17
C ARG A 87 8.25 16.15 2.65
N THR A 88 9.11 16.61 3.56
CA THR A 88 8.83 16.61 5.01
C THR A 88 7.63 17.50 5.34
N ILE A 89 7.61 18.72 4.80
CA ILE A 89 6.48 19.65 4.98
C ILE A 89 5.18 19.04 4.45
N THR A 90 5.22 18.44 3.27
CA THR A 90 4.06 17.77 2.64
C THR A 90 3.53 16.63 3.52
N ALA A 91 4.43 15.83 4.11
CA ALA A 91 4.05 14.74 5.01
C ALA A 91 3.36 15.26 6.30
N ILE A 92 3.88 16.35 6.87
CA ILE A 92 3.29 16.98 8.07
C ILE A 92 1.90 17.51 7.77
N GLN A 93 1.72 18.20 6.64
CA GLN A 93 0.41 18.70 6.20
C GLN A 93 -0.60 17.55 6.02
N GLY A 94 -0.17 16.42 5.45
CA GLY A 94 -1.01 15.23 5.29
C GLY A 94 -1.46 14.56 6.60
N ALA A 95 -0.80 14.90 7.72
CA ALA A 95 -1.13 14.42 9.07
C ALA A 95 -2.10 15.36 9.82
N GLU A 96 -2.47 16.50 9.26
CA GLU A 96 -3.43 17.42 9.87
C GLU A 96 -4.76 16.71 10.19
N GLY A 97 -5.29 16.95 11.38
CA GLY A 97 -6.50 16.31 11.89
C GLY A 97 -6.37 14.82 12.26
N LYS A 98 -5.23 14.17 12.00
CA LYS A 98 -4.99 12.76 12.31
C LYS A 98 -4.11 12.61 13.54
N ARG A 99 -4.72 12.66 14.72
CA ARG A 99 -4.00 12.48 15.99
C ARG A 99 -4.13 11.05 16.48
N LEU A 100 -3.01 10.33 16.54
CA LEU A 100 -2.96 9.04 17.22
C LEU A 100 -2.93 9.29 18.73
N MET A 101 -4.03 9.00 19.42
CA MET A 101 -4.07 9.04 20.87
C MET A 101 -3.58 7.72 21.45
N TYR A 102 -2.89 7.80 22.59
CA TYR A 102 -2.63 6.60 23.36
C TYR A 102 -3.95 6.00 23.81
N ARG A 103 -4.04 4.66 23.80
CA ARG A 103 -5.17 3.96 24.41
C ARG A 103 -5.16 4.32 25.91
N ASP A 104 -6.22 4.96 26.39
CA ASP A 104 -6.29 5.40 27.78
C ASP A 104 -6.29 4.17 28.70
N PRO A 105 -5.23 3.96 29.51
CA PRO A 105 -5.13 2.80 30.38
C PRO A 105 -6.22 2.79 31.47
N LEU A 106 -6.81 3.94 31.80
CA LEU A 106 -7.94 4.02 32.74
C LEU A 106 -9.24 3.59 32.06
N ALA A 107 -9.45 3.98 30.80
CA ALA A 107 -10.59 3.51 30.01
C ALA A 107 -10.53 2.00 29.79
N GLU A 108 -9.33 1.44 29.56
CA GLU A 108 -9.11 -0.01 29.45
C GLU A 108 -9.51 -0.75 30.73
N ARG A 109 -9.03 -0.28 31.89
CA ARG A 109 -9.36 -0.88 33.19
C ARG A 109 -10.85 -0.81 33.49
N ALA A 110 -11.50 0.29 33.11
CA ALA A 110 -12.95 0.44 33.26
C ALA A 110 -13.70 -0.54 32.34
N TYR A 111 -13.30 -0.67 31.08
CA TYR A 111 -13.92 -1.58 30.12
C TYR A 111 -13.76 -3.05 30.52
N THR A 112 -12.57 -3.44 31.01
CA THR A 112 -12.30 -4.79 31.53
C THR A 112 -13.13 -5.08 32.78
N LYS A 113 -13.20 -4.14 33.73
CA LYS A 113 -14.07 -4.28 34.92
C LYS A 113 -15.55 -4.39 34.57
N MET A 114 -16.03 -3.60 33.60
CA MET A 114 -17.43 -3.66 33.13
C MET A 114 -17.73 -4.98 32.41
N ARG A 115 -16.76 -5.55 31.69
CA ARG A 115 -16.89 -6.84 31.01
C ARG A 115 -16.92 -7.99 32.01
N GLU A 116 -16.01 -7.99 32.98
CA GLU A 116 -15.98 -8.98 34.08
C GLU A 116 -17.24 -8.90 34.97
N GLN A 117 -17.79 -7.71 35.20
CA GLN A 117 -19.07 -7.56 35.92
C GLN A 117 -20.29 -8.02 35.11
N LYS A 118 -20.23 -7.94 33.77
CA LYS A 118 -21.30 -8.48 32.89
C LYS A 118 -21.19 -9.99 32.72
N GLU A 119 -19.98 -10.54 32.70
CA GLU A 119 -19.72 -11.99 32.59
C GLU A 119 -19.87 -12.71 33.96
N GLY A 120 -19.73 -11.98 35.08
CA GLY A 120 -19.94 -12.51 36.44
C GLY A 120 -21.40 -12.65 36.88
N GLY A 121 -22.36 -12.48 35.97
CA GLY A 121 -23.80 -12.58 36.24
C GLY A 121 -24.45 -13.90 35.82
N GLU A 122 -23.72 -14.82 35.19
CA GLU A 122 -24.26 -16.11 34.75
C GLU A 122 -23.43 -17.25 35.35
N GLN A 123 -23.74 -17.57 36.61
CA GLN A 123 -23.32 -18.82 37.22
C GLN A 123 -24.11 -19.96 36.55
N LEU A 124 -23.49 -20.61 35.58
CA LEU A 124 -23.99 -21.89 35.07
C LEU A 124 -23.72 -22.95 36.14
N GLU A 125 -24.79 -23.42 36.78
CA GLU A 125 -24.78 -24.60 37.65
C GLU A 125 -24.31 -25.84 36.87
N PRO A 126 -23.64 -26.80 37.53
CA PRO A 126 -22.95 -27.89 36.85
C PRO A 126 -23.91 -28.92 36.26
N PHE A 127 -23.64 -29.33 35.03
CA PHE A 127 -23.85 -30.69 34.55
C PHE A 127 -22.59 -31.17 33.81
#